data_AF-A0AAW0LFK0-F1
#
_entry.id   AF-A0AAW0LFK0-F1
#
_cell.length_a   1.000
_cell.length_b   1.000
_cell.length_c   1.000
_cell.angle_alpha   90.00
_cell.angle_beta   90.00
_cell.angle_gamma   90.00
#
_symmetry.space_group_name_H-M   'P 1'
#
loop_
_entity.id
_entity.type
_entity.pdbx_description
1 polymer ?
#
loop_
_entity_poly.entity_id
_entity_poly.type
_entity_poly.pdbx_seq_one_letter_code
_entity_poly.pdbx_strand_id
1 'polypeptide(L)'
;MELLLLMERLVALVSLCAFLCSILLFGFVSKVSANAEGDALNALKTNLADPNNVLQSWDPILVNPCTWFHVHAIAKIVDLGNANLSGQLVPQLGQLLNLQYL
;
A
#
# COMPACT_ATOMS: atom_id res chain seq x y z
N MET A 1 40.57 23.71 25.77
CA MET A 1 40.46 22.23 25.67
C MET A 1 39.07 21.77 26.09
N GLU A 2 38.59 22.16 27.28
CA GLU A 2 37.23 21.90 27.79
C GLU A 2 36.08 22.25 26.82
N LEU A 3 36.12 23.44 26.21
CA LEU A 3 35.06 23.92 25.29
C LEU A 3 35.01 23.11 23.97
N LEU A 4 36.16 22.65 23.49
CA LEU A 4 36.25 21.81 22.28
C LEU A 4 35.64 20.43 22.56
N LEU A 5 35.96 19.85 23.71
CA LEU A 5 35.42 18.57 24.15
C LEU A 5 33.89 18.63 24.35
N LEU A 6 33.36 19.77 24.81
CA LEU A 6 31.92 19.99 24.94
C LEU A 6 31.23 20.03 23.56
N MET A 7 31.80 20.73 22.59
CA MET A 7 31.29 20.77 21.21
C MET A 7 31.29 19.38 20.56
N GLU A 8 32.36 18.60 20.71
CA GLU A 8 32.43 17.24 20.16
C GLU A 8 31.37 16.32 20.76
N ARG A 9 31.12 16.42 22.07
CA ARG A 9 30.06 15.66 22.75
C ARG A 9 28.66 16.05 22.28
N LEU A 10 28.40 17.34 22.04
CA LEU A 10 27.12 17.82 21.50
C LEU A 10 26.89 17.32 20.07
N VAL A 11 27.91 17.37 19.22
CA VAL A 11 27.83 16.84 17.84
C VAL A 11 27.57 15.34 17.84
N ALA A 12 28.23 14.58 18.71
CA ALA A 12 27.99 13.14 18.85
C ALA A 12 26.56 12.83 19.32
N LEU A 13 26.03 13.60 20.27
CA LEU A 13 24.67 13.42 20.79
C LEU A 13 23.60 13.73 19.74
N VAL A 14 23.78 14.81 18.98
CA VAL A 14 22.90 15.18 17.86
C VAL A 14 22.94 14.12 16.76
N SER A 15 24.13 13.62 16.42
CA SER A 15 24.30 12.57 15.41
C SER A 15 23.63 11.26 15.83
N LEU A 16 23.79 10.85 17.09
CA LEU A 16 23.15 9.65 17.65
C LEU A 16 21.62 9.77 17.61
N CYS A 17 21.07 10.91 18.03
CA CYS A 17 19.64 11.17 17.99
C CYS A 17 19.09 11.13 16.56
N ALA A 18 19.78 11.77 15.60
CA ALA A 18 19.37 11.76 14.19
C ALA A 18 19.38 10.34 13.59
N PHE A 19 20.38 9.52 13.96
CA PHE A 19 20.48 8.13 13.52
C PHE A 19 19.34 7.27 14.10
N LEU A 20 19.07 7.40 15.40
CA LEU A 20 17.95 6.71 16.06
C LEU A 20 16.59 7.13 15.47
N CYS A 21 16.38 8.42 15.23
CA CYS A 21 15.17 8.92 14.55
C CYS A 21 15.02 8.32 13.15
N SER A 22 16.10 8.25 12.38
CA SER A 22 16.08 7.64 11.03
C SER A 22 15.70 6.16 11.08
N ILE A 23 16.22 5.39 12.05
CA ILE A 23 15.86 3.97 12.24
C ILE A 23 14.38 3.83 12.59
N LEU A 24 13.86 4.66 13.49
CA LEU A 24 12.45 4.62 13.90
C LEU A 24 11.52 4.98 12.74
N LEU A 25 11.85 6.01 11.95
CA LEU A 25 11.10 6.40 10.76
C LEU A 25 11.11 5.27 9.71
N PHE A 26 12.27 4.68 9.45
CA PHE A 26 12.39 3.56 8.50
C PHE A 26 11.61 2.32 8.97
N GLY A 27 11.65 2.00 10.27
CA GLY A 27 10.88 0.90 10.86
C GLY A 27 9.37 1.13 10.81
N PHE A 28 8.92 2.39 10.91
CA PHE A 28 7.51 2.75 10.77
C PHE A 28 7.04 2.63 9.31
N VAL A 29 7.82 3.14 8.36
CA VAL A 29 7.53 3.02 6.91
C VAL A 29 7.53 1.56 6.46
N SER A 30 8.41 0.72 7.00
CA SER A 30 8.48 -0.71 6.68
C SER A 30 7.27 -1.52 7.16
N LYS A 31 6.51 -1.02 8.15
CA LYS A 31 5.27 -1.66 8.62
C LYS A 31 4.06 -1.36 7.74
N VAL A 32 4.15 -0.35 6.86
CA VAL A 32 3.27 -0.27 5.70
C VAL A 32 3.78 -1.35 4.74
N SER A 33 3.27 -2.56 4.92
CA SER A 33 3.37 -3.61 3.90
C SER A 33 2.87 -3.00 2.61
N ALA A 34 3.77 -2.73 1.66
CA ALA A 34 3.43 -2.26 0.32
C ALA A 34 2.60 -3.36 -0.34
N ASN A 35 1.28 -3.30 -0.18
CA ASN A 35 0.36 -4.26 -0.74
C ASN A 35 0.09 -3.85 -2.19
N ALA A 36 1.06 -4.13 -3.06
CA ALA A 36 1.00 -3.78 -4.48
C ALA A 36 -0.27 -4.34 -5.16
N GLU A 37 -0.78 -5.49 -4.69
CA GLU A 37 -2.04 -6.05 -5.18
C GLU A 37 -3.25 -5.19 -4.77
N GLY A 38 -3.31 -4.73 -3.51
CA GLY A 38 -4.33 -3.80 -3.03
C GLY A 38 -4.27 -2.44 -3.73
N ASP A 39 -3.06 -1.92 -3.98
CA ASP A 39 -2.88 -0.66 -4.70
C ASP A 39 -3.37 -0.75 -6.15
N ALA A 40 -3.08 -1.86 -6.83
CA ALA A 40 -3.54 -2.11 -8.19
C ALA A 40 -5.08 -2.22 -8.27
N LEU A 41 -5.71 -2.91 -7.32
CA LEU A 41 -7.16 -3.04 -7.25
C LEU A 41 -7.83 -1.72 -6.87
N ASN A 42 -7.23 -0.92 -5.99
CA ASN A 42 -7.71 0.42 -5.68
C ASN A 42 -7.62 1.36 -6.90
N ALA A 43 -6.52 1.29 -7.66
CA ALA A 43 -6.37 2.02 -8.91
C ALA A 43 -7.47 1.64 -9.92
N LEU A 44 -7.83 0.35 -10.02
CA LEU A 44 -8.95 -0.11 -10.84
C LEU A 44 -10.28 0.48 -10.34
N LYS A 45 -10.58 0.37 -9.04
CA LYS A 45 -11.81 0.93 -8.44
C LYS A 45 -11.98 2.42 -8.77
N THR A 46 -10.93 3.21 -8.64
CA THR A 46 -10.99 4.66 -8.92
C THR A 46 -11.20 5.00 -10.40
N ASN A 47 -10.90 4.07 -11.31
CA ASN A 47 -11.09 4.24 -12.76
C ASN A 47 -12.43 3.66 -13.27
N LEU A 48 -13.20 3.00 -12.41
CA LEU A 48 -14.50 2.45 -12.77
C LEU A 48 -15.63 3.31 -12.20
N ALA A 49 -16.62 3.59 -13.04
CA ALA A 49 -17.92 4.05 -12.60
C ALA A 49 -18.72 2.84 -12.10
N ASP A 50 -19.09 2.87 -10.82
CA ASP A 50 -19.79 1.80 -10.12
C ASP A 50 -21.19 2.26 -9.67
N PRO A 51 -22.20 2.23 -10.56
CA PRO A 51 -23.53 2.73 -10.25
C PRO A 51 -24.28 1.89 -9.20
N ASN A 52 -23.83 0.65 -8.97
CA ASN A 52 -24.49 -0.32 -8.11
C ASN A 52 -23.73 -0.57 -6.79
N ASN A 53 -22.65 0.17 -6.53
CA ASN A 53 -21.79 0.03 -5.34
C ASN A 53 -21.22 -1.39 -5.14
N VAL A 54 -20.94 -2.11 -6.23
CA VAL A 54 -20.36 -3.46 -6.20
C VAL A 54 -18.96 -3.46 -5.56
N LEU A 55 -18.19 -2.38 -5.74
CA LEU A 55 -16.83 -2.22 -5.24
C LEU A 55 -16.79 -1.54 -3.85
N GLN A 56 -17.93 -1.39 -3.16
CA GLN A 56 -17.99 -0.70 -1.86
C GLN A 56 -17.06 -1.35 -0.82
N SER A 57 -16.94 -2.67 -0.84
CA SER A 57 -16.11 -3.44 0.12
C SER A 57 -14.61 -3.35 -0.12
N TRP A 58 -14.18 -2.78 -1.25
CA TRP A 58 -12.77 -2.61 -1.59
C TRP A 58 -12.21 -1.40 -0.83
N ASP A 59 -11.89 -1.61 0.44
CA ASP A 59 -11.33 -0.60 1.33
C ASP A 59 -9.79 -0.67 1.32
N PRO A 60 -9.08 0.33 0.77
CA PRO A 60 -7.62 0.33 0.68
C PRO A 60 -6.92 0.45 2.04
N ILE A 61 -7.63 0.78 3.12
CA ILE A 61 -7.10 0.81 4.49
C ILE A 61 -6.99 -0.61 5.07
N LEU A 62 -7.78 -1.56 4.55
CA LEU A 62 -7.66 -2.96 4.91
C LEU A 62 -6.43 -3.56 4.23
N VAL A 63 -5.46 -3.99 5.04
CA VAL A 63 -4.18 -4.56 4.60
C VAL A 63 -4.37 -5.80 3.71
N ASN A 64 -5.50 -6.50 3.86
CA ASN A 64 -5.76 -7.75 3.17
C ASN A 64 -6.91 -7.63 2.15
N PRO A 65 -6.63 -7.61 0.83
CA PRO A 65 -7.65 -7.54 -0.20
C PRO A 65 -8.46 -8.83 -0.32
N CYS A 66 -8.04 -9.91 0.35
CA CYS A 66 -8.78 -11.18 0.41
C CYS A 66 -10.12 -11.08 1.16
N THR A 67 -10.37 -9.99 1.89
CA THR A 67 -11.65 -9.73 2.55
C THR A 67 -12.61 -8.91 1.69
N TRP A 68 -12.18 -8.47 0.50
CA TRP A 68 -13.00 -7.68 -0.41
C TRP A 68 -13.93 -8.60 -1.21
N PHE A 69 -15.19 -8.21 -1.38
CA PHE A 69 -16.12 -8.97 -2.22
C PHE A 69 -15.59 -9.05 -3.65
N HIS A 70 -15.84 -10.18 -4.32
CA HIS A 70 -15.38 -10.48 -5.67
C HIS A 70 -13.87 -10.70 -5.85
N VAL A 71 -13.07 -10.67 -4.76
CA VAL A 71 -11.66 -11.02 -4.77
C VAL A 71 -11.47 -12.42 -4.19
N HIS A 72 -11.14 -13.41 -5.03
CA HIS A 72 -10.84 -14.77 -4.57
C HIS A 72 -9.34 -14.96 -4.34
N ALA A 73 -8.91 -14.90 -3.08
CA ALA A 73 -7.52 -14.99 -2.65
C ALA A 73 -6.75 -16.24 -3.09
N ILE A 74 -7.44 -17.38 -3.10
CA ILE A 74 -6.83 -18.71 -3.31
C ILE A 74 -6.53 -18.94 -4.81
N ALA A 75 -7.34 -18.35 -5.68
CA ALA A 75 -7.23 -18.48 -7.14
C ALA A 75 -6.81 -17.19 -7.85
N LYS A 76 -6.74 -16.06 -7.11
CA LYS A 76 -6.51 -14.70 -7.62
C LYS A 76 -7.36 -14.41 -8.85
N ILE A 77 -8.66 -14.53 -8.63
CA ILE A 77 -9.72 -14.23 -9.60
C ILE A 77 -10.43 -12.98 -9.10
N VAL A 78 -10.62 -12.02 -9.99
CA VAL A 78 -11.47 -10.84 -9.77
C VAL A 78 -12.67 -10.99 -10.70
N ASP A 79 -13.84 -11.27 -10.14
CA ASP A 79 -15.07 -11.50 -10.93
C ASP A 79 -16.01 -10.31 -10.84
N LEU A 80 -15.99 -9.48 -11.88
CA LEU A 80 -16.84 -8.29 -12.03
C LEU A 80 -17.93 -8.48 -13.10
N GLY A 81 -18.22 -9.73 -13.48
CA GLY A 81 -19.22 -10.06 -14.49
C GLY A 81 -20.61 -9.52 -14.12
N ASN A 82 -21.32 -8.97 -15.11
CA ASN A 82 -22.70 -8.46 -14.95
C ASN A 82 -22.88 -7.35 -13.88
N ALA A 83 -21.80 -6.68 -13.48
CA ALA A 83 -21.84 -5.61 -12.48
C ALA A 83 -22.25 -4.22 -13.03
N ASN A 84 -22.40 -4.10 -14.36
CA ASN A 84 -22.67 -2.84 -15.07
C ASN A 84 -21.63 -1.75 -14.79
N LEU A 85 -20.38 -2.15 -14.58
CA LEU A 85 -19.25 -1.25 -14.43
C LEU A 85 -18.86 -0.68 -15.80
N SER A 86 -18.46 0.58 -15.83
CA SER A 86 -17.93 1.23 -17.03
C SER A 86 -16.66 2.01 -16.68
N GLY A 87 -15.76 2.21 -17.65
CA GLY A 87 -14.46 2.84 -17.42
C GLY A 87 -13.35 2.16 -18.20
N GLN A 88 -12.10 2.47 -17.85
CA GLN A 88 -10.92 1.88 -18.48
C GLN A 88 -10.14 1.00 -17.49
N LEU A 89 -9.58 -0.08 -18.01
CA LEU A 89 -8.62 -0.89 -17.26
C LEU A 89 -7.34 -0.09 -17.03
N VAL A 90 -6.70 -0.33 -15.90
CA VAL A 90 -5.50 0.39 -15.48
C VAL A 90 -4.25 -0.47 -15.66
N PRO A 91 -3.10 0.09 -16.07
CA PRO A 91 -1.87 -0.68 -16.27
C PRO A 91 -1.35 -1.33 -14.97
N GLN A 92 -1.72 -0.80 -13.81
CA GLN A 92 -1.39 -1.31 -12.48
C GLN A 92 -1.92 -2.74 -12.26
N LEU A 93 -2.92 -3.19 -13.02
CA LEU A 93 -3.36 -4.59 -13.01
C LEU A 93 -2.24 -5.58 -13.33
N GLY A 94 -1.20 -5.16 -14.08
CA GLY A 94 -0.01 -5.97 -14.32
C GLY A 94 0.83 -6.29 -13.07
N GLN A 95 0.56 -5.62 -11.94
CA GLN A 95 1.20 -5.92 -10.65
C GLN A 95 0.56 -7.13 -9.95
N LEU A 96 -0.59 -7.61 -10.43
CA LEU A 96 -1.26 -8.82 -9.96
C LEU A 96 -0.57 -10.06 -10.56
N LEU A 97 0.68 -10.32 -10.15
CA LEU A 97 1.59 -11.31 -10.77
C LEU A 97 1.08 -12.76 -10.80
N ASN A 98 0.04 -13.06 -10.04
CA ASN A 98 -0.52 -14.40 -9.95
C ASN A 98 -2.01 -14.43 -10.32
N LEU A 99 -2.52 -13.34 -10.93
CA LEU A 99 -3.89 -13.25 -11.42
C LEU A 99 -4.08 -14.29 -12.54
N GLN A 100 -5.10 -15.14 -12.41
CA GLN A 100 -5.39 -16.16 -13.43
C GLN A 100 -6.51 -15.71 -14.37
N TYR A 101 -7.50 -14.99 -13.84
CA TYR A 101 -8.68 -14.56 -14.58
C TYR A 101 -9.13 -13.17 -14.09
N LEU A 102 -9.52 -12.33 -15.05
CA LEU A 102 -10.11 -10.99 -14.88
C LEU A 102 -11.38 -10.91 -15.72
#